data_AF-A0A5B0LVE3-F1
#
_entry.id   AF-A0A5B0LVE3-F1
#
_cell.length_a   1.000
_cell.length_b   1.000
_cell.length_c   1.000
_cell.angle_alpha   90.00
_cell.angle_beta   90.00
_cell.angle_gamma   90.00
#
_symmetry.space_group_name_H-M   'P 1'
#
loop_
_entity.id
_entity.type
_entity.pdbx_description
1 polymer ?
#
loop_
_entity_poly.entity_id
_entity_poly.type
_entity_poly.pdbx_seq_one_letter_code
_entity_poly.pdbx_strand_id
1 'polypeptide(L)'
;MMDSDREVVVSRPRSMAMSEAPERTTERTRFARLNPEIEQGIADRLFSTFVDIYGLTGMKKFNNQLETILGRLFQAYGEYGVDLWQDAIERLGDPTQAKRVKRVGIAQPAVYDELMRLAYSLRYPNEYAGNSLDEIFEALKLPIPPPNTLNNHSKESLDFEWSAKYAQQGFQSDYLNSDNILDPVLETLRENATNWARDDYKAPYTAVIGPTMSGKTRLIMELAKKVPVVYICLRPEESTGLPSRSKLADYLLPEKRPTDLKLHYTNVLIAIFQAVADYFKSPEIVNRDQESQLTSWYEHSFPTDGKTDTGEFAAQVQVKMDTLQKLDGNKGFPALKRALADYSELCITQDDRLKIILAIDEARSKLKLKDGPEDSPFCVFRRVLSQIPSAHGFFALFTDTTSRVANFCPSLKYDQSARLHDLGWDLFAPIYQLQTLDLFAYKPKTWKEFISPARLMSYGAPFYGP
;
A
#
# COMPACT_ATOMS: atom_id res chain seq x y z
N MET A 1 -25.40 -58.62 17.83
CA MET A 1 -26.35 -58.22 16.77
C MET A 1 -26.83 -56.84 17.15
N MET A 2 -26.13 -55.79 16.67
CA MET A 2 -26.49 -55.04 15.46
C MET A 2 -27.91 -54.46 15.59
N ASP A 3 -28.04 -53.17 15.90
CA ASP A 3 -28.32 -52.17 14.86
C ASP A 3 -28.10 -50.72 15.37
N SER A 4 -27.82 -49.88 14.40
CA SER A 4 -27.36 -48.49 14.31
C SER A 4 -27.98 -47.40 15.21
N ASP A 5 -27.11 -46.72 15.96
CA ASP A 5 -27.32 -45.34 16.41
C ASP A 5 -27.14 -44.38 15.22
N ARG A 6 -28.21 -43.65 14.89
CA ARG A 6 -28.21 -42.59 13.88
C ARG A 6 -27.50 -41.36 14.43
N GLU A 7 -26.29 -41.10 13.95
CA GLU A 7 -25.66 -39.77 14.04
C GLU A 7 -26.53 -38.73 13.32
N VAL A 8 -27.02 -37.75 14.08
CA VAL A 8 -27.58 -36.51 13.55
C VAL A 8 -26.41 -35.69 13.01
N VAL A 9 -26.14 -35.84 11.72
CA VAL A 9 -25.23 -34.97 10.97
C VAL A 9 -25.87 -33.57 10.92
N VAL A 10 -25.41 -32.67 11.78
CA VAL A 10 -25.65 -31.23 11.63
C VAL A 10 -24.90 -30.77 10.38
N SER A 11 -25.63 -30.72 9.27
CA SER A 11 -25.16 -30.21 7.99
C SER A 11 -24.64 -28.78 8.15
N ARG A 12 -23.35 -28.58 7.89
CA ARG A 12 -22.76 -27.26 7.64
C ARG A 12 -23.59 -26.54 6.57
N PRO A 13 -23.86 -25.23 6.68
CA PRO A 13 -24.49 -24.49 5.60
C PRO A 13 -23.58 -24.58 4.38
N ARG A 14 -24.08 -25.20 3.30
CA ARG A 14 -23.50 -25.04 1.97
C ARG A 14 -23.44 -23.54 1.70
N SER A 15 -22.23 -23.05 1.42
CA SER A 15 -21.96 -21.80 0.73
C SER A 15 -23.10 -21.47 -0.22
N MET A 16 -23.91 -20.46 0.13
CA MET A 16 -24.78 -19.80 -0.83
C MET A 16 -23.84 -19.12 -1.82
N ALA A 17 -23.61 -19.76 -2.96
CA ALA A 17 -23.17 -19.06 -4.14
C ALA A 17 -24.15 -17.90 -4.34
N MET A 18 -23.67 -16.67 -4.13
CA MET A 18 -24.42 -15.47 -4.50
C MET A 18 -24.70 -15.60 -6.00
N SER A 19 -25.96 -15.86 -6.36
CA SER A 19 -26.37 -15.86 -7.77
C SER A 19 -26.10 -14.46 -8.33
N GLU A 20 -25.29 -14.35 -9.37
CA GLU A 20 -25.16 -13.09 -10.12
C GLU A 20 -26.56 -12.60 -10.53
N ALA A 21 -26.77 -11.28 -10.46
CA ALA A 21 -28.02 -10.68 -10.89
C ALA A 21 -28.32 -11.08 -12.36
N PRO A 22 -29.55 -11.46 -12.72
CA PRO A 22 -29.88 -11.98 -14.05
C PRO A 22 -29.47 -11.06 -15.21
N GLU A 23 -29.53 -9.75 -14.99
CA GLU A 23 -29.12 -8.74 -15.97
C GLU A 23 -27.60 -8.72 -16.20
N ARG A 24 -26.80 -8.96 -15.15
CA ARG A 24 -25.34 -9.05 -15.25
C ARG A 24 -24.93 -10.26 -16.08
N THR A 25 -25.56 -11.41 -15.82
CA THR A 25 -25.34 -12.62 -16.61
C THR A 25 -25.75 -12.41 -18.07
N THR A 26 -26.85 -11.72 -18.32
CA THR A 26 -27.32 -11.41 -19.69
C THR A 26 -26.32 -10.57 -20.47
N GLU A 27 -25.84 -9.45 -19.91
CA GLU A 27 -24.85 -8.60 -20.60
C GLU A 27 -23.47 -9.27 -20.71
N ARG A 28 -23.11 -10.16 -19.77
CA ARG A 28 -21.88 -10.98 -19.86
C ARG A 28 -21.93 -11.96 -21.02
N THR A 29 -23.04 -12.67 -21.18
CA THR A 29 -23.25 -13.56 -22.33
C THR A 29 -23.23 -12.78 -23.65
N ARG A 30 -23.84 -11.59 -23.67
CA ARG A 30 -23.85 -10.73 -24.85
C ARG A 30 -22.45 -10.22 -25.20
N PHE A 31 -21.67 -9.81 -24.20
CA PHE A 31 -20.27 -9.39 -24.38
C PHE A 31 -19.41 -10.54 -24.94
N ALA A 32 -19.53 -11.75 -24.40
CA ALA A 32 -18.80 -12.92 -24.88
C ALA A 32 -19.15 -13.25 -26.34
N ARG A 33 -20.43 -13.13 -26.72
CA ARG A 33 -20.88 -13.34 -28.11
C ARG A 33 -20.26 -12.34 -29.09
N LEU A 34 -20.07 -11.09 -28.67
CA LEU A 34 -19.47 -10.03 -29.50
C LEU A 34 -17.94 -10.11 -29.55
N ASN A 35 -17.33 -10.93 -28.69
CA ASN A 35 -15.89 -11.10 -28.57
C ASN A 35 -15.50 -12.59 -28.52
N PRO A 36 -15.90 -13.40 -29.52
CA PRO A 36 -15.81 -14.86 -29.44
C PRO A 36 -14.38 -15.40 -29.47
N GLU A 37 -13.46 -14.63 -30.05
CA GLU A 37 -12.07 -15.02 -30.24
C GLU A 37 -11.15 -14.59 -29.08
N ILE A 38 -11.66 -13.77 -28.16
CA ILE A 38 -10.90 -13.36 -26.97
C ILE A 38 -10.86 -14.54 -26.01
N GLU A 39 -9.66 -14.90 -25.54
CA GLU A 39 -9.50 -15.96 -24.54
C GLU A 39 -10.44 -15.70 -23.35
N GLN A 40 -11.21 -16.71 -22.94
CA GLN A 40 -12.27 -16.56 -21.93
C GLN A 40 -11.81 -15.83 -20.65
N GLY A 41 -10.60 -16.12 -20.17
CA GLY A 41 -10.02 -15.46 -19.00
C GLY A 41 -9.67 -13.98 -19.22
N ILE A 42 -9.39 -13.57 -20.46
CA ILE A 42 -9.20 -12.16 -20.86
C ILE A 42 -10.56 -11.48 -21.01
N ALA A 43 -11.53 -12.13 -21.67
CA ALA A 43 -12.87 -11.60 -21.87
C ALA A 43 -13.59 -11.34 -20.54
N ASP A 44 -13.55 -12.30 -19.61
CA ASP A 44 -14.15 -12.15 -18.28
C ASP A 44 -13.53 -11.00 -17.47
N ARG A 45 -12.22 -10.79 -17.64
CA ARG A 45 -11.50 -9.66 -17.03
C ARG A 45 -11.93 -8.34 -17.63
N LEU A 46 -11.92 -8.20 -18.96
CA LEU A 46 -12.33 -6.97 -19.64
C LEU A 46 -13.78 -6.61 -19.28
N PHE A 47 -14.67 -7.61 -19.25
CA PHE A 47 -16.05 -7.43 -18.83
C PHE A 47 -16.15 -6.91 -17.40
N SER A 48 -15.48 -7.58 -16.45
CA SER A 48 -15.54 -7.22 -15.03
C SER A 48 -14.99 -5.81 -14.80
N THR A 49 -13.80 -5.50 -15.33
CA THR A 49 -13.18 -4.18 -15.19
C THR A 49 -14.04 -3.07 -15.77
N PHE A 50 -14.63 -3.27 -16.95
CA PHE A 50 -15.46 -2.26 -17.60
C PHE A 50 -16.77 -2.03 -16.82
N VAL A 51 -17.38 -3.09 -16.29
CA VAL A 51 -18.57 -2.99 -15.43
C VAL A 51 -18.23 -2.32 -14.09
N ASP A 52 -17.06 -2.58 -13.52
CA ASP A 52 -16.64 -1.95 -12.26
C ASP A 52 -16.46 -0.42 -12.42
N ILE A 53 -16.04 0.04 -13.59
CA ILE A 53 -15.80 1.47 -13.88
C ILE A 53 -17.08 2.18 -14.34
N TYR A 54 -17.78 1.62 -15.34
CA TYR A 54 -18.90 2.29 -16.00
C TYR A 54 -20.28 1.77 -15.57
N GLY A 55 -20.31 0.78 -14.66
CA GLY A 55 -21.52 0.09 -14.26
C GLY A 55 -22.12 -0.79 -15.37
N LEU A 56 -23.16 -1.54 -15.01
CA LEU A 56 -23.87 -2.41 -15.94
C LEU A 56 -24.55 -1.62 -17.07
N THR A 57 -25.04 -0.42 -16.78
CA THR A 57 -25.63 0.49 -17.77
C THR A 57 -24.60 0.92 -18.83
N GLY A 58 -23.36 1.19 -18.41
CA GLY A 58 -22.25 1.51 -19.32
C GLY A 58 -21.91 0.33 -20.23
N MET A 59 -21.82 -0.88 -19.67
CA MET A 59 -21.58 -2.10 -20.45
C MET A 59 -22.71 -2.36 -21.47
N LYS A 60 -23.97 -2.14 -21.09
CA LYS A 60 -25.11 -2.26 -22.01
C LYS A 60 -25.01 -1.26 -23.17
N LYS A 61 -24.62 -0.01 -22.88
CA LYS A 61 -24.39 1.02 -23.91
C LYS A 61 -23.25 0.61 -24.84
N PHE A 62 -22.14 0.13 -24.28
CA PHE A 62 -20.99 -0.39 -25.03
C PHE A 62 -21.40 -1.52 -25.98
N ASN A 63 -22.08 -2.55 -25.47
CA ASN A 63 -22.55 -3.68 -26.27
C ASN A 63 -23.47 -3.24 -27.42
N ASN A 64 -24.36 -2.25 -27.19
CA ASN A 64 -25.21 -1.70 -28.24
C ASN A 64 -24.41 -0.98 -29.34
N GLN A 65 -23.40 -0.18 -28.94
CA GLN A 65 -22.53 0.53 -29.90
C GLN A 65 -21.67 -0.45 -30.70
N LEU A 66 -21.12 -1.46 -30.05
CA LEU A 66 -20.35 -2.51 -30.70
C LEU A 66 -21.19 -3.30 -31.70
N GLU A 67 -22.41 -3.72 -31.34
CA GLU A 67 -23.33 -4.38 -32.27
C GLU A 67 -23.65 -3.51 -33.49
N THR A 68 -23.83 -2.21 -33.28
CA THR A 68 -24.11 -1.25 -34.37
C THR A 68 -22.91 -1.14 -35.32
N ILE A 69 -21.69 -1.03 -34.78
CA ILE A 69 -20.47 -0.94 -35.58
C ILE A 69 -20.17 -2.25 -36.31
N LEU A 70 -20.29 -3.39 -35.64
CA LEU A 70 -20.12 -4.70 -36.28
C LEU A 70 -21.13 -4.90 -37.41
N GLY A 71 -22.38 -4.44 -37.25
CA GLY A 71 -23.37 -4.44 -38.32
C GLY A 71 -22.97 -3.61 -39.53
N ARG A 72 -22.41 -2.41 -39.32
CA ARG A 72 -21.89 -1.55 -40.40
C ARG A 72 -20.68 -2.16 -41.10
N LEU A 73 -19.75 -2.73 -40.33
CA LEU A 73 -18.58 -3.42 -40.88
C LEU A 73 -18.98 -4.67 -41.68
N PHE A 74 -19.96 -5.43 -41.20
CA PHE A 74 -20.49 -6.59 -41.92
C PHE A 74 -21.18 -6.20 -43.23
N GLN A 75 -21.95 -5.12 -43.25
CA GLN A 75 -22.58 -4.61 -44.48
C GLN A 75 -21.54 -4.16 -45.51
N ALA A 76 -20.42 -3.60 -45.06
CA ALA A 76 -19.38 -3.06 -45.93
C ALA A 76 -18.35 -4.11 -46.40
N TYR A 77 -18.04 -5.10 -45.56
CA TYR A 77 -16.91 -6.02 -45.75
C TYR A 77 -17.28 -7.49 -45.61
N GLY A 78 -18.56 -7.83 -45.36
CA GLY A 78 -19.01 -9.20 -45.14
C GLY A 78 -18.45 -9.80 -43.85
N GLU A 79 -18.18 -11.11 -43.86
CA GLU A 79 -17.61 -11.82 -42.69
C GLU A 79 -16.28 -11.23 -42.21
N TYR A 80 -15.50 -10.61 -43.12
CA TYR A 80 -14.27 -9.89 -42.78
C TYR A 80 -14.48 -8.68 -41.85
N GLY A 81 -15.72 -8.19 -41.72
CA GLY A 81 -16.06 -7.12 -40.78
C GLY A 81 -15.82 -7.50 -39.32
N VAL A 82 -15.98 -8.78 -38.97
CA VAL A 82 -15.74 -9.31 -37.61
C VAL A 82 -14.23 -9.39 -37.33
N ASP A 83 -13.44 -9.81 -38.32
CA ASP A 83 -11.97 -9.86 -38.21
C ASP A 83 -11.36 -8.47 -37.96
N LEU A 84 -11.97 -7.40 -38.48
CA LEU A 84 -11.51 -6.03 -38.28
C LEU A 84 -11.66 -5.55 -36.83
N TRP A 85 -12.72 -6.00 -36.13
CA TRP A 85 -12.86 -5.76 -34.69
C TRP A 85 -11.82 -6.52 -33.89
N GLN A 86 -11.57 -7.78 -34.25
CA GLN A 86 -10.56 -8.60 -33.60
C GLN A 86 -9.15 -8.04 -33.79
N ASP A 87 -8.82 -7.62 -35.02
CA ASP A 87 -7.56 -6.95 -35.34
C ASP A 87 -7.38 -5.68 -34.48
N ALA A 88 -8.48 -4.96 -34.19
CA ALA A 88 -8.46 -3.75 -33.36
C ALA A 88 -8.26 -4.02 -31.85
N ILE A 89 -8.79 -5.12 -31.31
CA ILE A 89 -8.66 -5.45 -29.88
C ILE A 89 -7.34 -6.14 -29.56
N GLU A 90 -6.99 -7.20 -30.27
CA GLU A 90 -5.93 -8.13 -29.83
C GLU A 90 -4.63 -8.01 -30.61
N ARG A 91 -4.69 -7.65 -31.89
CA ARG A 91 -3.62 -8.00 -32.82
C ARG A 91 -3.01 -6.84 -33.62
N LEU A 92 -3.35 -5.59 -33.28
CA LEU A 92 -2.90 -4.40 -33.99
C LEU A 92 -1.36 -4.20 -34.02
N GLY A 93 -0.61 -4.93 -33.18
CA GLY A 93 0.85 -5.01 -33.20
C GLY A 93 1.43 -5.71 -34.44
N ASP A 94 0.64 -6.50 -35.18
CA ASP A 94 1.04 -7.09 -36.46
C ASP A 94 0.94 -6.05 -37.61
N PRO A 95 2.01 -5.82 -38.38
CA PRO A 95 2.03 -4.82 -39.45
C PRO A 95 1.01 -5.06 -40.59
N THR A 96 0.60 -6.30 -40.82
CA THR A 96 -0.39 -6.66 -41.86
C THR A 96 -1.78 -6.29 -41.40
N GLN A 97 -2.09 -6.57 -40.13
CA GLN A 97 -3.40 -6.31 -39.51
C GLN A 97 -3.61 -4.81 -39.28
N ALA A 98 -2.57 -4.11 -38.81
CA ALA A 98 -2.55 -2.65 -38.71
C ALA A 98 -2.89 -1.97 -40.07
N LYS A 99 -2.38 -2.52 -41.18
CA LYS A 99 -2.70 -2.04 -42.54
C LYS A 99 -4.15 -2.29 -42.91
N ARG A 100 -4.74 -3.44 -42.52
CA ARG A 100 -6.16 -3.75 -42.78
C ARG A 100 -7.08 -2.77 -42.06
N VAL A 101 -6.85 -2.55 -40.76
CA VAL A 101 -7.64 -1.62 -39.95
C VAL A 101 -7.49 -0.17 -40.47
N LYS A 102 -6.27 0.27 -40.86
CA LYS A 102 -6.06 1.60 -41.48
C LYS A 102 -6.78 1.79 -42.82
N ARG A 103 -7.00 0.73 -43.62
CA ARG A 103 -7.78 0.84 -44.87
C ARG A 103 -9.24 1.21 -44.61
N VAL A 104 -9.80 0.80 -43.46
CA VAL A 104 -11.13 1.25 -43.03
C VAL A 104 -11.13 2.74 -42.76
N GLY A 105 -10.06 3.29 -42.16
CA GLY A 105 -9.90 4.73 -41.96
C GLY A 105 -9.89 5.57 -43.24
N ILE A 106 -9.43 4.99 -44.35
CA ILE A 106 -9.45 5.64 -45.67
C ILE A 106 -10.83 5.53 -46.31
N ALA A 107 -11.48 4.36 -46.22
CA ALA A 107 -12.75 4.09 -46.90
C ALA A 107 -13.97 4.62 -46.14
N GLN A 108 -13.95 4.55 -44.80
CA GLN A 108 -15.05 4.92 -43.91
C GLN A 108 -14.52 5.57 -42.61
N PRO A 109 -14.09 6.85 -42.68
CA PRO A 109 -13.44 7.53 -41.56
C PRO A 109 -14.26 7.54 -40.26
N ALA A 110 -15.58 7.71 -40.34
CA ALA A 110 -16.46 7.75 -39.17
C ALA A 110 -16.59 6.37 -38.49
N VAL A 111 -16.67 5.30 -39.28
CA VAL A 111 -16.73 3.92 -38.76
C VAL A 111 -15.40 3.53 -38.13
N TYR A 112 -14.29 3.97 -38.73
CA TYR A 112 -12.95 3.79 -38.17
C TYR A 112 -12.77 4.53 -36.84
N ASP A 113 -13.18 5.80 -36.72
CA ASP A 113 -13.07 6.55 -35.46
C ASP A 113 -13.85 5.86 -34.33
N GLU A 114 -15.11 5.49 -34.60
CA GLU A 114 -15.97 4.81 -33.63
C GLU A 114 -15.41 3.43 -33.24
N LEU A 115 -14.89 2.66 -34.20
CA LEU A 115 -14.23 1.36 -33.97
C LEU A 115 -13.01 1.50 -33.05
N MET A 116 -12.12 2.45 -33.34
CA MET A 116 -10.89 2.68 -32.59
C MET A 116 -11.20 3.15 -31.16
N ARG A 117 -12.19 4.04 -31.00
CA ARG A 117 -12.62 4.51 -29.67
C ARG A 117 -13.29 3.43 -28.84
N LEU A 118 -14.11 2.57 -29.46
CA LEU A 118 -14.69 1.41 -28.77
C LEU A 118 -13.60 0.44 -28.32
N ALA A 119 -12.66 0.11 -29.20
CA ALA A 119 -11.53 -0.76 -28.89
C ALA A 119 -10.68 -0.22 -27.72
N TYR A 120 -10.39 1.08 -27.78
CA TYR A 120 -9.65 1.77 -26.73
C TYR A 120 -10.40 1.81 -25.41
N SER A 121 -11.68 2.16 -25.41
CA SER A 121 -12.50 2.22 -24.19
C SER A 121 -12.61 0.87 -23.47
N LEU A 122 -12.60 -0.24 -24.23
CA LEU A 122 -12.65 -1.58 -23.65
C LEU A 122 -11.32 -1.95 -22.98
N ARG A 123 -10.19 -1.59 -23.59
CA ARG A 123 -8.84 -1.94 -23.09
C ARG A 123 -8.30 -0.96 -22.05
N TYR A 124 -8.69 0.30 -22.15
CA TYR A 124 -8.24 1.42 -21.34
C TYR A 124 -9.44 2.21 -20.79
N PRO A 125 -10.34 1.56 -20.03
CA PRO A 125 -11.56 2.19 -19.54
C PRO A 125 -11.31 3.38 -18.59
N ASN A 126 -10.09 3.59 -18.10
CA ASN A 126 -9.72 4.71 -17.22
C ASN A 126 -8.96 5.84 -17.94
N GLU A 127 -8.67 5.72 -19.24
CA GLU A 127 -7.97 6.76 -19.98
C GLU A 127 -8.99 7.73 -20.62
N TYR A 128 -8.82 9.03 -20.38
CA TYR A 128 -9.79 10.08 -20.73
C TYR A 128 -10.07 10.13 -22.24
N ALA A 129 -11.33 10.34 -22.64
CA ALA A 129 -11.80 10.36 -24.02
C ALA A 129 -11.33 11.57 -24.88
N GLY A 130 -10.17 12.16 -24.58
CA GLY A 130 -9.56 13.30 -25.28
C GLY A 130 -8.42 12.93 -26.24
N ASN A 131 -8.00 11.67 -26.29
CA ASN A 131 -6.90 11.23 -27.14
C ASN A 131 -7.18 11.37 -28.64
N SER A 132 -6.14 11.71 -29.38
CA SER A 132 -6.17 11.71 -30.85
C SER A 132 -6.25 10.27 -31.38
N LEU A 133 -6.74 10.09 -32.61
CA LEU A 133 -6.82 8.76 -33.22
C LEU A 133 -5.46 8.09 -33.39
N ASP A 134 -4.40 8.86 -33.61
CA ASP A 134 -3.04 8.33 -33.74
C ASP A 134 -2.53 7.80 -32.39
N GLU A 135 -2.80 8.50 -31.28
CA GLU A 135 -2.46 8.02 -29.93
C GLU A 135 -3.21 6.73 -29.59
N ILE A 136 -4.51 6.68 -29.88
CA ILE A 136 -5.33 5.49 -29.70
C ILE A 136 -4.78 4.33 -30.53
N PHE A 137 -4.39 4.59 -31.78
CA PHE A 137 -3.85 3.57 -32.67
C PHE A 137 -2.52 3.01 -32.16
N GLU A 138 -1.60 3.86 -31.70
CA GLU A 138 -0.32 3.41 -31.13
C GLU A 138 -0.53 2.62 -29.83
N ALA A 139 -1.45 3.04 -28.96
CA ALA A 139 -1.75 2.31 -27.72
C ALA A 139 -2.29 0.90 -27.99
N LEU A 140 -3.15 0.74 -29.00
CA LEU A 140 -3.74 -0.55 -29.35
C LEU A 140 -2.76 -1.53 -29.99
N LYS A 141 -1.59 -1.08 -30.49
CA LYS A 141 -0.51 -1.98 -30.93
C LYS A 141 0.13 -2.78 -29.80
N LEU A 142 0.06 -2.26 -28.58
CA LEU A 142 0.59 -2.94 -27.40
C LEU A 142 -0.30 -4.16 -27.07
N PRO A 143 0.24 -5.19 -26.39
CA PRO A 143 -0.59 -6.29 -25.89
C PRO A 143 -1.66 -5.79 -24.91
N ILE A 144 -2.74 -6.55 -24.75
CA ILE A 144 -3.75 -6.28 -23.72
C ILE A 144 -3.03 -6.23 -22.35
N PRO A 145 -3.23 -5.15 -21.56
CA PRO A 145 -2.51 -4.97 -20.30
C PRO A 145 -2.67 -6.18 -19.36
N PRO A 146 -1.59 -6.68 -18.75
CA PRO A 146 -1.67 -7.78 -17.78
C PRO A 146 -2.45 -7.36 -16.52
N PRO A 147 -2.99 -8.32 -15.74
CA PRO A 147 -3.84 -8.06 -14.58
C PRO A 147 -3.24 -7.14 -13.49
N ASN A 148 -1.92 -6.91 -13.51
CA ASN A 148 -1.20 -6.14 -12.50
C ASN A 148 -1.04 -4.64 -12.79
N THR A 149 -1.46 -4.14 -13.97
CA THR A 149 -1.39 -2.71 -14.31
C THR A 149 -2.67 -1.93 -14.02
N LEU A 150 -3.82 -2.61 -13.88
CA LEU A 150 -5.14 -1.95 -13.76
C LEU A 150 -5.65 -1.76 -12.32
N ASN A 151 -5.03 -2.38 -11.31
CA ASN A 151 -5.30 -2.07 -9.89
C ASN A 151 -4.57 -0.82 -9.38
N ASN A 152 -4.30 0.16 -10.26
CA ASN A 152 -3.86 1.48 -9.89
C ASN A 152 -5.08 2.41 -9.69
N HIS A 153 -6.02 2.04 -8.82
CA HIS A 153 -6.98 2.99 -8.21
C HIS A 153 -6.28 3.97 -7.24
N SER A 154 -5.02 4.34 -7.51
CA SER A 154 -4.26 5.28 -6.70
C SER A 154 -3.58 6.37 -7.54
N LYS A 155 -4.01 6.56 -8.80
CA LYS A 155 -3.53 7.66 -9.65
C LYS A 155 -4.58 8.66 -10.09
N GLU A 156 -5.88 8.43 -9.84
CA GLU A 156 -6.76 9.58 -9.63
C GLU A 156 -6.45 10.11 -8.24
N SER A 157 -5.51 11.04 -8.20
CA SER A 157 -5.59 12.07 -7.18
C SER A 157 -6.96 12.71 -7.37
N LEU A 158 -7.87 12.49 -6.42
CA LEU A 158 -8.88 13.50 -6.15
C LEU A 158 -8.10 14.71 -5.63
N ASP A 159 -7.44 15.45 -6.54
CA ASP A 159 -6.79 16.74 -6.30
C ASP A 159 -7.91 17.76 -6.06
N PHE A 160 -8.67 17.55 -5.00
CA PHE A 160 -9.28 18.67 -4.32
C PHE A 160 -8.13 19.38 -3.61
N GLU A 161 -7.83 20.62 -4.01
CA GLU A 161 -6.97 21.55 -3.26
C GLU A 161 -7.36 21.63 -1.77
N TRP A 162 -8.60 21.29 -1.44
CA TRP A 162 -9.11 21.21 -0.07
C TRP A 162 -8.48 20.05 0.73
N SER A 163 -8.15 18.91 0.10
CA SER A 163 -7.76 17.68 0.80
C SER A 163 -6.45 17.80 1.58
N ALA A 164 -5.42 18.44 1.02
CA ALA A 164 -4.12 18.60 1.67
C ALA A 164 -4.21 19.53 2.89
N LYS A 165 -4.96 20.64 2.76
CA LYS A 165 -5.18 21.60 3.85
C LYS A 165 -5.91 20.96 5.03
N TYR A 166 -7.00 20.22 4.78
CA TYR A 166 -7.75 19.56 5.84
C TYR A 166 -6.99 18.38 6.44
N ALA A 167 -6.23 17.63 5.63
CA ALA A 167 -5.33 16.60 6.14
C ALA A 167 -4.26 17.21 7.08
N GLN A 168 -3.67 18.35 6.70
CA GLN A 168 -2.73 19.08 7.56
C GLN A 168 -3.39 19.59 8.84
N GLN A 169 -4.61 20.13 8.76
CA GLN A 169 -5.38 20.53 9.94
C GLN A 169 -5.68 19.34 10.86
N GLY A 170 -6.03 18.17 10.31
CA GLY A 170 -6.21 16.94 11.09
C GLY A 170 -4.92 16.41 11.73
N PHE A 171 -3.76 16.65 11.12
CA PHE A 171 -2.47 16.37 11.77
C PHE A 171 -2.13 17.34 12.90
N GLN A 172 -2.66 18.56 12.87
CA GLN A 172 -2.40 19.62 13.84
C GLN A 172 -3.46 19.73 14.94
N SER A 173 -4.64 19.13 14.76
CA SER A 173 -5.72 19.15 15.77
C SER A 173 -5.30 18.45 17.06
N ASP A 174 -6.00 18.69 18.16
CA ASP A 174 -5.76 17.95 19.40
C ASP A 174 -5.99 16.44 19.20
N TYR A 175 -5.17 15.62 19.88
CA TYR A 175 -5.35 14.18 19.89
C TYR A 175 -6.30 13.79 21.03
N LEU A 176 -7.52 13.40 20.66
CA LEU A 176 -8.56 13.05 21.61
C LEU A 176 -8.43 11.59 22.07
N ASN A 177 -8.88 11.30 23.29
CA ASN A 177 -8.93 9.95 23.87
C ASN A 177 -7.59 9.21 23.88
N SER A 178 -6.48 9.93 24.12
CA SER A 178 -5.13 9.36 24.24
C SER A 178 -5.11 8.11 25.14
N ASP A 179 -5.71 8.20 26.33
CA ASP A 179 -5.72 7.14 27.34
C ASP A 179 -6.40 5.85 26.85
N ASN A 180 -7.32 5.94 25.87
CA ASN A 180 -8.06 4.79 25.33
C ASN A 180 -7.47 4.23 24.03
N ILE A 181 -6.57 4.97 23.37
CA ILE A 181 -6.01 4.60 22.06
C ILE A 181 -4.48 4.51 22.12
N LEU A 182 -3.82 5.60 22.52
CA LEU A 182 -2.36 5.68 22.54
C LEU A 182 -1.77 4.78 23.61
N ASP A 183 -2.27 4.88 24.85
CA ASP A 183 -1.68 4.18 25.99
C ASP A 183 -1.77 2.65 25.85
N PRO A 184 -2.91 2.04 25.46
CA PRO A 184 -2.99 0.60 25.21
C PRO A 184 -2.09 0.13 24.06
N VAL A 185 -1.97 0.94 23.02
CA VAL A 185 -1.08 0.62 21.89
C VAL A 185 0.38 0.70 22.31
N LEU A 186 0.78 1.75 23.04
CA LEU A 186 2.13 1.90 23.57
C LEU A 186 2.50 0.75 24.51
N GLU A 187 1.57 0.33 25.37
CA GLU A 187 1.77 -0.83 26.24
C GLU A 187 1.92 -2.13 25.44
N THR A 188 1.09 -2.35 24.43
CA THR A 188 1.23 -3.49 23.52
C THR A 188 2.62 -3.51 22.85
N LEU A 189 3.14 -2.35 22.43
CA LEU A 189 4.47 -2.26 21.83
C LEU A 189 5.58 -2.55 22.85
N ARG A 190 5.43 -2.13 24.11
CA ARG A 190 6.37 -2.43 25.20
C ARG A 190 6.40 -3.92 25.55
N GLU A 191 5.23 -4.54 25.64
CA GLU A 191 5.10 -5.98 25.84
C GLU A 191 5.75 -6.75 24.69
N ASN A 192 5.47 -6.36 23.44
CA ASN A 192 6.07 -7.00 22.27
C ASN A 192 7.60 -6.83 22.22
N ALA A 193 8.12 -5.66 22.56
CA ALA A 193 9.57 -5.42 22.64
C ALA A 193 10.23 -6.25 23.75
N THR A 194 9.53 -6.47 24.87
CA THR A 194 9.98 -7.33 25.98
C THR A 194 9.97 -8.81 25.58
N ASN A 195 8.91 -9.24 24.89
CA ASN A 195 8.70 -10.61 24.46
C ASN A 195 9.51 -10.96 23.20
N TRP A 196 10.23 -10.02 22.60
CA TRP A 196 11.09 -10.28 21.46
C TRP A 196 12.18 -11.29 21.83
N ALA A 197 12.00 -12.51 21.36
CA ALA A 197 12.97 -13.58 21.40
C ALA A 197 13.09 -14.17 19.99
N ARG A 198 14.34 -14.37 19.56
CA ARG A 198 14.65 -14.87 18.22
C ARG A 198 14.09 -16.28 17.97
N ASP A 199 14.02 -17.08 19.02
CA ASP A 199 13.58 -18.48 18.96
C ASP A 199 12.05 -18.59 18.84
N ASP A 200 11.32 -17.54 19.24
CA ASP A 200 9.85 -17.51 19.23
C ASP A 200 9.29 -16.74 18.03
N TYR A 201 9.92 -15.61 17.67
CA TYR A 201 9.44 -14.71 16.64
C TYR A 201 10.42 -14.52 15.48
N LYS A 202 9.89 -14.22 14.28
CA LYS A 202 10.71 -13.99 13.08
C LYS A 202 11.50 -12.69 13.09
N ALA A 203 10.96 -11.63 13.69
CA ALA A 203 11.60 -10.31 13.82
C ALA A 203 10.82 -9.41 14.81
N PRO A 204 11.46 -8.38 15.40
CA PRO A 204 10.83 -7.47 16.35
C PRO A 204 9.99 -6.41 15.64
N TYR A 205 8.87 -6.80 15.04
CA TYR A 205 7.94 -5.86 14.44
C TYR A 205 6.48 -6.29 14.53
N THR A 206 5.59 -5.31 14.46
CA THR A 206 4.16 -5.51 14.19
C THR A 206 3.69 -4.57 13.07
N ALA A 207 2.44 -4.74 12.65
CA ALA A 207 1.79 -3.88 11.67
C ALA A 207 0.54 -3.22 12.27
N VAL A 208 0.33 -1.93 12.00
CA VAL A 208 -0.95 -1.24 12.22
C VAL A 208 -1.76 -1.30 10.94
N ILE A 209 -2.93 -1.90 11.03
CA ILE A 209 -3.78 -2.22 9.88
C ILE A 209 -5.08 -1.43 10.01
N GLY A 210 -5.39 -0.66 8.98
CA GLY A 210 -6.63 0.09 8.92
C GLY A 210 -6.76 0.81 7.58
N PRO A 211 -7.98 1.20 7.19
CA PRO A 211 -8.19 1.91 5.93
C PRO A 211 -7.38 3.22 5.89
N THR A 212 -7.22 3.80 4.71
CA THR A 212 -6.67 5.16 4.58
C THR A 212 -7.47 6.09 5.51
N MET A 213 -6.77 7.04 6.14
CA MET A 213 -7.39 8.03 7.03
C MET A 213 -7.98 7.44 8.33
N SER A 214 -7.58 6.24 8.77
CA SER A 214 -7.99 5.68 10.07
C SER A 214 -7.18 6.21 11.27
N GLY A 215 -6.28 7.18 11.05
CA GLY A 215 -5.42 7.75 12.10
C GLY A 215 -4.09 7.03 12.34
N LYS A 216 -3.64 6.12 11.46
CA LYS A 216 -2.37 5.37 11.61
C LYS A 216 -1.15 6.28 11.75
N THR A 217 -0.94 7.20 10.81
CA THR A 217 0.17 8.15 10.86
C THR A 217 0.06 9.05 12.09
N ARG A 218 -1.16 9.48 12.43
CA ARG A 218 -1.40 10.30 13.63
C ARG A 218 -1.03 9.55 14.91
N LEU A 219 -1.37 8.27 15.02
CA LEU A 219 -0.92 7.42 16.13
C LEU A 219 0.61 7.41 16.24
N ILE A 220 1.33 7.26 15.12
CA ILE A 220 2.81 7.30 15.13
C ILE A 220 3.31 8.66 15.64
N MET A 221 2.70 9.77 15.21
CA MET A 221 3.07 11.10 15.67
C MET A 221 2.89 11.25 17.19
N GLU A 222 1.82 10.70 17.75
CA GLU A 222 1.58 10.75 19.19
C GLU A 222 2.50 9.79 19.97
N LEU A 223 2.83 8.62 19.41
CA LEU A 223 3.86 7.73 19.97
C LEU A 223 5.22 8.45 20.04
N ALA A 224 5.55 9.26 19.04
CA ALA A 224 6.80 10.00 18.98
C ALA A 224 6.96 11.05 20.10
N LYS A 225 5.85 11.47 20.74
CA LYS A 225 5.87 12.34 21.92
C LYS A 225 6.17 11.58 23.22
N LYS A 226 6.08 10.24 23.22
CA LYS A 226 6.25 9.38 24.41
C LYS A 226 7.51 8.52 24.33
N VAL A 227 7.95 8.17 23.13
CA VAL A 227 9.10 7.31 22.83
C VAL A 227 9.80 7.85 21.57
N PRO A 228 11.14 7.83 21.49
CA PRO A 228 11.87 8.12 20.25
C PRO A 228 11.37 7.30 19.06
N VAL A 229 10.87 7.97 18.03
CA VAL A 229 10.43 7.36 16.77
C VAL A 229 11.37 7.80 15.65
N VAL A 230 11.92 6.84 14.90
CA VAL A 230 12.52 7.08 13.59
C VAL A 230 11.43 6.86 12.55
N TYR A 231 10.96 7.94 11.93
CA TYR A 231 9.86 7.91 10.97
C TYR A 231 10.35 7.86 9.53
N ILE A 232 9.87 6.88 8.75
CA ILE A 232 10.20 6.73 7.33
C ILE A 232 8.92 6.46 6.53
N CYS A 233 8.46 7.45 5.77
CA CYS A 233 7.35 7.32 4.84
C CYS A 233 7.85 6.83 3.47
N LEU A 234 7.40 5.65 3.04
CA LEU A 234 7.80 5.00 1.78
C LEU A 234 6.92 5.37 0.58
N ARG A 235 6.08 6.40 0.72
CA ARG A 235 5.23 6.96 -0.33
C ARG A 235 6.05 7.24 -1.62
N PRO A 236 5.47 7.11 -2.83
CA PRO A 236 6.17 7.45 -4.08
C PRO A 236 6.58 8.93 -4.13
N GLU A 237 7.67 9.24 -4.84
CA GLU A 237 8.17 10.63 -5.01
C GLU A 237 7.11 11.55 -5.63
N GLU A 238 6.35 11.05 -6.61
CA GLU A 238 5.31 11.79 -7.32
C GLU A 238 4.00 11.97 -6.52
N SER A 239 3.94 11.49 -5.28
CA SER A 239 2.70 11.55 -4.50
C SER A 239 2.55 12.89 -3.80
N THR A 240 1.41 13.54 -4.01
CA THR A 240 1.00 14.78 -3.32
C THR A 240 0.40 14.54 -1.93
N GLY A 241 0.07 13.29 -1.59
CA GLY A 241 -0.52 12.93 -0.29
C GLY A 241 0.41 13.15 0.91
N LEU A 242 -0.19 13.43 2.07
CA LEU A 242 0.51 13.64 3.34
C LEU A 242 0.59 12.36 4.18
N PRO A 243 1.65 12.19 4.99
CA PRO A 243 2.90 12.95 4.94
C PRO A 243 3.72 12.57 3.70
N SER A 244 4.62 13.47 3.29
CA SER A 244 5.48 13.30 2.11
C SER A 244 6.46 12.15 2.29
N ARG A 245 7.04 11.68 1.17
CA ARG A 245 8.11 10.69 1.18
C ARG A 245 9.30 11.19 2.00
N SER A 246 9.80 10.36 2.91
CA SER A 246 10.99 10.69 3.70
C SER A 246 12.26 10.57 2.85
N LYS A 247 13.25 11.44 3.06
CA LYS A 247 14.58 11.31 2.40
C LYS A 247 15.25 9.97 2.71
N LEU A 248 15.02 9.41 3.90
CA LEU A 248 15.51 8.09 4.28
C LEU A 248 14.87 6.92 3.50
N ALA A 249 13.74 7.17 2.81
CA ALA A 249 13.04 6.13 2.06
C ALA A 249 13.89 5.58 0.91
N ASP A 250 14.83 6.35 0.38
CA ASP A 250 15.69 5.95 -0.74
C ASP A 250 16.73 4.91 -0.32
N TYR A 251 17.09 4.87 0.96
CA TYR A 251 17.91 3.80 1.51
C TYR A 251 17.14 2.48 1.66
N LEU A 252 15.83 2.53 1.96
CA LEU A 252 15.01 1.33 2.04
C LEU A 252 14.54 0.85 0.65
N LEU A 253 14.38 1.79 -0.29
CA LEU A 253 13.94 1.56 -1.66
C LEU A 253 14.94 2.16 -2.67
N PRO A 254 16.18 1.65 -2.75
CA PRO A 254 17.19 2.21 -3.64
C PRO A 254 16.79 2.02 -5.11
N GLU A 255 16.99 3.07 -5.93
CA GLU A 255 16.71 3.03 -7.37
C GLU A 255 17.41 1.86 -8.07
N LYS A 256 18.68 1.64 -7.70
CA LYS A 256 19.50 0.51 -8.15
C LYS A 256 19.67 -0.46 -6.99
N ARG A 257 19.31 -1.73 -7.21
CA ARG A 257 19.48 -2.79 -6.21
C ARG A 257 20.97 -2.96 -5.89
N PRO A 258 21.40 -2.81 -4.63
CA PRO A 258 22.77 -3.10 -4.21
C PRO A 258 23.13 -4.56 -4.46
N THR A 259 24.41 -4.83 -4.76
CA THR A 259 24.94 -6.19 -4.95
C THR A 259 24.72 -7.06 -3.72
N ASP A 260 24.95 -6.51 -2.53
CA ASP A 260 24.59 -7.15 -1.26
C ASP A 260 23.52 -6.32 -0.53
N LEU A 261 22.25 -6.67 -0.78
CA LEU A 261 21.11 -6.00 -0.16
C LEU A 261 21.04 -6.21 1.36
N LYS A 262 21.55 -7.34 1.86
CA LYS A 262 21.55 -7.65 3.30
C LYS A 262 22.55 -6.77 4.03
N LEU A 263 23.76 -6.64 3.49
CA LEU A 263 24.77 -5.72 4.02
C LEU A 263 24.29 -4.27 3.93
N HIS A 264 23.68 -3.88 2.80
CA HIS A 264 23.09 -2.55 2.64
C HIS A 264 22.11 -2.22 3.76
N TYR A 265 21.08 -3.05 3.97
CA TYR A 265 20.11 -2.81 5.05
C TYR A 265 20.72 -2.88 6.45
N THR A 266 21.74 -3.72 6.66
CA THR A 266 22.49 -3.73 7.92
C THR A 266 23.17 -2.39 8.16
N ASN A 267 23.83 -1.83 7.14
CA ASN A 267 24.48 -0.52 7.21
C ASN A 267 23.47 0.61 7.42
N VAL A 268 22.29 0.55 6.80
CA VAL A 268 21.22 1.54 7.01
C VAL A 268 20.79 1.56 8.47
N LEU A 269 20.55 0.39 9.10
CA LEU A 269 20.20 0.36 10.52
C LEU A 269 21.34 0.84 11.42
N ILE A 270 22.60 0.48 11.12
CA ILE A 270 23.78 0.99 11.85
C ILE A 270 23.81 2.52 11.78
N ALA A 271 23.68 3.08 10.58
CA ALA A 271 23.73 4.51 10.36
C ALA A 271 22.61 5.26 11.09
N ILE A 272 21.39 4.72 11.07
CA ILE A 272 20.25 5.25 11.82
C ILE A 272 20.54 5.24 13.33
N PHE A 273 20.95 4.11 13.91
CA PHE A 273 21.19 4.02 15.35
C PHE A 273 22.36 4.89 15.80
N GLN A 274 23.42 5.00 14.99
CA GLN A 274 24.53 5.91 15.28
C GLN A 274 24.09 7.37 15.24
N ALA A 275 23.30 7.78 14.25
CA ALA A 275 22.78 9.14 14.16
C ALA A 275 21.86 9.47 15.36
N VAL A 276 20.97 8.55 15.72
CA VAL A 276 20.11 8.69 16.91
C VAL A 276 20.97 8.81 18.18
N ALA A 277 21.94 7.91 18.37
CA ALA A 277 22.79 7.93 19.56
C ALA A 277 23.60 9.23 19.67
N ASP A 278 24.17 9.71 18.55
CA ASP A 278 24.91 10.97 18.52
C ASP A 278 24.02 12.17 18.84
N TYR A 279 22.78 12.19 18.34
CA TYR A 279 21.81 13.25 18.63
C TYR A 279 21.53 13.35 20.14
N PHE A 280 21.17 12.25 20.79
CA PHE A 280 20.84 12.23 22.21
C PHE A 280 22.07 12.39 23.12
N LYS A 281 23.27 12.05 22.65
CA LYS A 281 24.53 12.32 23.36
C LYS A 281 25.03 13.76 23.18
N SER A 282 24.43 14.53 22.29
CA SER A 282 24.86 15.91 22.06
C SER A 282 24.68 16.75 23.34
N PRO A 283 25.63 17.65 23.66
CA PRO A 283 25.54 18.50 24.86
C PRO A 283 24.27 19.34 24.92
N GLU A 284 23.70 19.68 23.76
CA GLU A 284 22.49 20.49 23.65
C GLU A 284 21.22 19.74 24.05
N ILE A 285 21.22 18.40 23.89
CA ILE A 285 20.06 17.54 24.15
C ILE A 285 20.18 16.87 25.51
N VAL A 286 21.35 16.34 25.87
CA VAL A 286 21.55 15.55 27.10
C VAL A 286 21.22 16.34 28.39
N ASN A 287 21.36 17.66 28.35
CA ASN A 287 21.09 18.56 29.49
C ASN A 287 19.62 18.98 29.61
N ARG A 288 18.76 18.59 28.65
CA ARG A 288 17.32 18.86 28.69
C ARG A 288 16.60 17.79 29.51
N ASP A 289 15.44 18.12 30.07
CA ASP A 289 14.54 17.13 30.65
C ASP A 289 14.00 16.16 29.56
N GLN A 290 13.47 15.01 29.97
CA GLN A 290 13.02 13.96 29.04
C GLN A 290 11.94 14.43 28.06
N GLU A 291 10.98 15.24 28.50
CA GLU A 291 9.90 15.73 27.65
C GLU A 291 10.44 16.69 26.58
N SER A 292 11.36 17.58 26.98
CA SER A 292 12.09 18.46 26.06
C SER A 292 12.98 17.68 25.08
N GLN A 293 13.65 16.60 25.51
CA GLN A 293 14.44 15.74 24.62
C GLN A 293 13.56 15.08 23.56
N LEU A 294 12.42 14.51 23.95
CA LEU A 294 11.46 13.88 23.04
C LEU A 294 10.85 14.88 22.07
N THR A 295 10.49 16.07 22.54
CA THR A 295 9.95 17.13 21.68
C THR A 295 10.98 17.57 20.64
N SER A 296 12.23 17.78 21.06
CA SER A 296 13.32 18.15 20.15
C SER A 296 13.58 17.05 19.12
N TRP A 297 13.56 15.78 19.54
CA TRP A 297 13.70 14.64 18.64
C TRP A 297 12.53 14.53 17.66
N TYR A 298 11.31 14.75 18.12
CA TYR A 298 10.11 14.76 17.28
C TYR A 298 10.22 15.80 16.16
N GLU A 299 10.64 17.02 16.49
CA GLU A 299 10.88 18.09 15.51
C GLU A 299 12.06 17.78 14.58
N HIS A 300 13.09 17.08 15.06
CA HIS A 300 14.24 16.71 14.25
C HIS A 300 13.97 15.54 13.27
N SER A 301 13.13 14.58 13.68
CA SER A 301 12.96 13.29 12.99
C SER A 301 11.63 13.14 12.24
N PHE A 302 10.63 13.99 12.51
CA PHE A 302 9.28 13.84 11.97
C PHE A 302 8.88 15.00 11.03
N PRO A 303 8.33 14.74 9.83
CA PRO A 303 7.82 15.78 8.95
C PRO A 303 6.42 16.21 9.44
N THR A 304 6.33 17.19 10.33
CA THR A 304 5.08 17.57 11.01
C THR A 304 4.14 18.44 10.17
N ASP A 305 4.66 19.29 9.27
CA ASP A 305 3.82 20.25 8.54
C ASP A 305 4.37 20.69 7.16
N GLY A 306 5.37 19.97 6.63
CA GLY A 306 6.07 20.35 5.39
C GLY A 306 7.06 21.50 5.54
N LYS A 307 7.17 22.13 6.73
CA LYS A 307 8.19 23.15 7.06
C LYS A 307 9.32 22.58 7.90
N THR A 308 9.06 21.49 8.62
CA THR A 308 10.06 20.77 9.40
C THR A 308 11.07 20.09 8.48
N ASP A 309 12.32 20.57 8.50
CA ASP A 309 13.40 20.02 7.70
C ASP A 309 13.95 18.73 8.32
N THR A 310 13.30 17.60 8.03
CA THR A 310 13.87 16.26 8.28
C THR A 310 15.16 15.98 7.49
N GLY A 311 15.61 16.93 6.67
CA GLY A 311 16.86 16.91 5.95
C GLY A 311 18.08 16.83 6.83
N GLU A 312 18.06 17.43 8.03
CA GLU A 312 19.21 17.38 8.91
C GLU A 312 19.47 15.95 9.41
N PHE A 313 18.45 15.28 9.95
CA PHE A 313 18.57 13.89 10.38
C PHE A 313 18.97 12.98 9.21
N ALA A 314 18.36 13.17 8.03
CA ALA A 314 18.70 12.40 6.84
C ALA A 314 20.16 12.62 6.40
N ALA A 315 20.68 13.86 6.50
CA ALA A 315 22.07 14.18 6.20
C ALA A 315 23.03 13.54 7.21
N GLN A 316 22.67 13.51 8.50
CA GLN A 316 23.45 12.81 9.52
C GLN A 316 23.55 11.31 9.21
N VAL A 317 22.43 10.66 8.86
CA VAL A 317 22.41 9.26 8.43
C VAL A 317 23.25 9.07 7.16
N GLN A 318 23.18 9.99 6.20
CA GLN A 318 24.00 9.95 4.98
C GLN A 318 25.50 9.99 5.29
N VAL A 319 25.95 10.86 6.19
CA VAL A 319 27.36 10.92 6.61
C VAL A 319 27.81 9.59 7.22
N LYS A 320 26.97 8.95 8.04
CA LYS A 320 27.25 7.61 8.60
C LYS A 320 27.30 6.55 7.50
N MET A 321 26.38 6.58 6.55
CA MET A 321 26.36 5.68 5.39
C MET A 321 27.64 5.80 4.55
N ASP A 322 28.05 7.01 4.20
CA ASP A 322 29.27 7.26 3.43
C ASP A 322 30.52 6.78 4.15
N THR A 323 30.55 6.94 5.49
CA THR A 323 31.63 6.44 6.33
C THR A 323 31.69 4.91 6.29
N LEU A 324 30.54 4.25 6.45
CA LEU A 324 30.43 2.79 6.42
C LEU A 324 30.82 2.20 5.05
N GLN A 325 30.54 2.89 3.95
CA GLN A 325 30.93 2.46 2.60
C GLN A 325 32.44 2.53 2.35
N LYS A 326 33.15 3.49 2.97
CA LYS A 326 34.61 3.66 2.83
C LYS A 326 35.42 2.69 3.69
N LEU A 327 34.79 2.06 4.66
CA LEU A 327 35.45 1.09 5.53
C LEU A 327 35.53 -0.25 4.81
N ASP A 328 36.69 -0.56 4.24
CA ASP A 328 37.01 -1.88 3.68
C ASP A 328 37.00 -2.93 4.79
N GLY A 329 35.83 -3.54 5.00
CA GLY A 329 35.65 -4.60 5.97
C GLY A 329 34.18 -4.83 6.23
N ASN A 330 33.77 -6.09 6.19
CA ASN A 330 32.44 -6.58 6.56
C ASN A 330 31.99 -6.03 7.92
N LYS A 331 31.39 -4.84 7.97
CA LYS A 331 30.72 -4.28 9.15
C LYS A 331 29.29 -4.81 9.21
N GLY A 332 29.20 -6.13 9.34
CA GLY A 332 27.93 -6.84 9.49
C GLY A 332 27.38 -6.72 10.92
N PHE A 333 26.78 -7.81 11.40
CA PHE A 333 26.06 -7.84 12.68
C PHE A 333 26.82 -7.38 13.93
N PRO A 334 28.14 -7.57 14.10
CA PRO A 334 28.84 -7.03 15.26
C PRO A 334 28.78 -5.50 15.37
N ALA A 335 28.83 -4.78 14.26
CA ALA A 335 28.72 -3.32 14.24
C ALA A 335 27.28 -2.88 14.57
N LEU A 336 26.28 -3.62 14.08
CA LEU A 336 24.87 -3.40 14.44
C LEU A 336 24.63 -3.56 15.94
N LYS A 337 25.17 -4.63 16.54
CA LYS A 337 25.08 -4.85 18.00
C LYS A 337 25.71 -3.71 18.79
N ARG A 338 26.86 -3.19 18.35
CA ARG A 338 27.51 -2.05 19.02
C ARG A 338 26.67 -0.77 18.91
N ALA A 339 26.16 -0.46 17.73
CA ALA A 339 25.32 0.72 17.54
C ALA A 339 24.03 0.66 18.38
N LEU A 340 23.45 -0.54 18.53
CA LEU A 340 22.31 -0.78 19.42
C LEU A 340 22.67 -0.64 20.90
N ALA A 341 23.84 -1.14 21.32
CA ALA A 341 24.31 -1.01 22.70
C ALA A 341 24.49 0.47 23.06
N ASP A 342 25.18 1.22 22.21
CA ASP A 342 25.44 2.66 22.37
C ASP A 342 24.15 3.48 22.53
N TYR A 343 23.05 3.02 21.91
CA TYR A 343 21.72 3.60 22.01
C TYR A 343 20.97 3.10 23.26
N SER A 344 21.04 1.81 23.57
CA SER A 344 20.31 1.20 24.69
C SER A 344 20.74 1.72 26.07
N GLU A 345 21.94 2.28 26.17
CA GLU A 345 22.44 2.95 27.38
C GLU A 345 21.78 4.31 27.63
N LEU A 346 21.06 4.86 26.64
CA LEU A 346 20.36 6.13 26.78
C LEU A 346 19.07 5.95 27.59
N CYS A 347 18.89 6.80 28.61
CA CYS A 347 17.72 6.82 29.50
C CYS A 347 16.72 7.91 29.06
N ILE A 348 16.23 7.80 27.82
CA ILE A 348 15.36 8.83 27.21
C ILE A 348 13.91 8.69 27.68
N THR A 349 13.46 7.44 27.89
CA THR A 349 12.09 7.10 28.24
C THR A 349 11.99 6.75 29.73
N GLN A 350 10.80 6.92 30.32
CA GLN A 350 10.54 6.46 31.69
C GLN A 350 10.43 4.93 31.78
N ASP A 351 10.09 4.28 30.67
CA ASP A 351 9.96 2.83 30.56
C ASP A 351 11.02 2.30 29.60
N ASP A 352 11.94 1.48 30.12
CA ASP A 352 13.06 0.92 29.37
C ASP A 352 12.70 -0.30 28.50
N ARG A 353 11.45 -0.82 28.62
CA ARG A 353 10.98 -1.95 27.80
C ARG A 353 10.94 -1.61 26.31
N LEU A 354 10.68 -0.35 25.99
CA LEU A 354 10.68 0.19 24.63
C LEU A 354 11.37 1.55 24.62
N LYS A 355 12.56 1.58 24.04
CA LYS A 355 13.41 2.76 23.91
C LYS A 355 13.26 3.43 22.55
N ILE A 356 13.15 2.65 21.46
CA ILE A 356 13.04 3.20 20.10
C ILE A 356 12.02 2.45 19.26
N ILE A 357 11.28 3.22 18.46
CA ILE A 357 10.41 2.70 17.41
C ILE A 357 10.98 3.07 16.04
N LEU A 358 11.15 2.08 15.17
CA LEU A 358 11.34 2.33 13.74
C LEU A 358 9.98 2.25 13.03
N ALA A 359 9.40 3.40 12.70
CA ALA A 359 8.09 3.48 12.07
C ALA A 359 8.23 3.58 10.54
N ILE A 360 7.78 2.54 9.83
CA ILE A 360 7.76 2.49 8.37
C ILE A 360 6.34 2.71 7.87
N ASP A 361 6.07 3.92 7.39
CA ASP A 361 4.75 4.35 6.92
C ASP A 361 4.58 4.21 5.40
N GLU A 362 3.34 4.10 4.94
CA GLU A 362 2.99 3.87 3.53
C GLU A 362 3.82 2.73 2.90
N ALA A 363 4.05 1.67 3.67
CA ALA A 363 4.89 0.54 3.27
C ALA A 363 4.31 -0.26 2.08
N ARG A 364 3.11 0.08 1.59
CA ARG A 364 2.47 -0.44 0.39
C ARG A 364 3.33 -0.38 -0.86
N SER A 365 4.17 0.66 -0.98
CA SER A 365 4.61 1.14 -2.30
C SER A 365 5.38 0.07 -3.08
N LYS A 366 6.19 -0.80 -2.46
CA LYS A 366 6.97 -1.82 -3.20
C LYS A 366 7.31 -3.11 -2.43
N LEU A 367 6.37 -3.67 -1.65
CA LEU A 367 6.43 -5.08 -1.20
C LEU A 367 6.24 -6.11 -2.34
N LYS A 368 6.28 -5.66 -3.60
CA LYS A 368 6.16 -6.56 -4.75
C LYS A 368 7.40 -7.47 -4.76
N LEU A 369 7.20 -8.74 -4.44
CA LEU A 369 7.99 -9.82 -5.01
C LEU A 369 8.06 -9.54 -6.51
N LYS A 370 9.24 -9.20 -7.03
CA LYS A 370 9.43 -9.30 -8.48
C LYS A 370 9.32 -10.78 -8.81
N ASP A 371 8.59 -11.12 -9.86
CA ASP A 371 8.59 -12.48 -10.39
C ASP A 371 10.04 -12.87 -10.71
N GLY A 372 10.58 -13.83 -9.96
CA GLY A 372 11.97 -14.23 -10.01
C GLY A 372 12.41 -15.02 -8.77
N PRO A 373 13.59 -15.67 -8.81
CA PRO A 373 14.14 -16.42 -7.68
C PRO A 373 14.75 -15.55 -6.57
N GLU A 374 14.81 -14.23 -6.76
CA GLU A 374 15.40 -13.30 -5.78
C GLU A 374 14.43 -12.96 -4.64
N ASP A 375 14.93 -12.99 -3.40
CA ASP A 375 14.15 -12.57 -2.23
C ASP A 375 13.64 -11.13 -2.37
N SER A 376 12.39 -10.90 -1.93
CA SER A 376 11.83 -9.55 -1.88
C SER A 376 12.67 -8.65 -0.97
N PRO A 377 12.79 -7.34 -1.27
CA PRO A 377 13.52 -6.41 -0.41
C PRO A 377 13.02 -6.41 1.04
N PHE A 378 11.71 -6.55 1.25
CA PHE A 378 11.14 -6.68 2.59
C PHE A 378 11.52 -7.98 3.29
N CYS A 379 11.57 -9.12 2.59
CA CYS A 379 12.06 -10.37 3.17
C CYS A 379 13.50 -10.21 3.65
N VAL A 380 14.36 -9.54 2.88
CA VAL A 380 15.75 -9.26 3.27
C VAL A 380 15.80 -8.28 4.45
N PHE A 381 15.00 -7.22 4.43
CA PHE A 381 14.93 -6.24 5.52
C PHE A 381 14.48 -6.89 6.83
N ARG A 382 13.43 -7.71 6.79
CA ARG A 382 12.96 -8.50 7.94
C ARG A 382 14.03 -9.45 8.47
N ARG A 383 14.79 -10.10 7.57
CA ARG A 383 15.94 -10.92 7.97
C ARG A 383 17.01 -10.10 8.67
N VAL A 384 17.23 -8.83 8.31
CA VAL A 384 18.15 -7.95 9.04
C VAL A 384 17.56 -7.56 10.40
N LEU A 385 16.26 -7.22 10.48
CA LEU A 385 15.58 -6.93 11.76
C LEU A 385 15.65 -8.12 12.74
N SER A 386 15.56 -9.37 12.24
CA SER A 386 15.70 -10.61 13.05
C SER A 386 17.05 -10.80 13.75
N GLN A 387 18.01 -9.92 13.47
CA GLN A 387 19.39 -9.98 13.97
C GLN A 387 19.60 -8.96 15.10
N ILE A 388 18.59 -8.13 15.36
CA ILE A 388 18.56 -7.22 16.50
C ILE A 388 18.43 -8.07 17.76
N PRO A 389 19.38 -7.98 18.72
CA PRO A 389 19.30 -8.74 19.95
C PRO A 389 18.07 -8.36 20.78
N SER A 390 17.59 -9.31 21.59
CA SER A 390 16.60 -9.04 22.62
C SER A 390 17.14 -8.03 23.66
N ALA A 391 16.24 -7.43 24.45
CA ALA A 391 16.55 -6.54 25.57
C ALA A 391 17.20 -5.16 25.24
N HIS A 392 17.22 -4.73 23.98
CA HIS A 392 17.72 -3.39 23.61
C HIS A 392 16.60 -2.34 23.45
N GLY A 393 15.35 -2.69 23.80
CA GLY A 393 14.20 -1.79 23.71
C GLY A 393 13.88 -1.32 22.29
N PHE A 394 14.21 -2.11 21.26
CA PHE A 394 13.90 -1.81 19.87
C PHE A 394 12.62 -2.51 19.42
N PHE A 395 11.76 -1.80 18.69
CA PHE A 395 10.66 -2.43 17.95
C PHE A 395 10.34 -1.69 16.65
N ALA A 396 9.99 -2.41 15.59
CA ALA A 396 9.56 -1.79 14.34
C ALA A 396 8.03 -1.81 14.18
N LEU A 397 7.49 -0.73 13.61
CA LEU A 397 6.06 -0.55 13.39
C LEU A 397 5.81 -0.27 11.92
N PHE A 398 5.13 -1.18 11.23
CA PHE A 398 4.74 -0.99 9.83
C PHE A 398 3.30 -0.52 9.76
N THR A 399 2.97 0.38 8.83
CA THR A 399 1.57 0.73 8.56
C THR A 399 1.22 0.40 7.11
N ASP A 400 0.01 -0.12 6.92
CA ASP A 400 -0.54 -0.35 5.58
C ASP A 400 -2.06 -0.18 5.56
N THR A 401 -2.57 0.07 4.35
CA THR A 401 -3.98 0.23 4.01
C THR A 401 -4.53 -1.09 3.48
N THR A 402 -4.97 -1.95 4.41
CA THR A 402 -5.94 -3.09 4.29
C THR A 402 -5.85 -4.10 3.13
N SER A 403 -5.08 -3.91 2.07
CA SER A 403 -5.20 -4.73 0.86
C SER A 403 -4.40 -6.04 0.94
N ARG A 404 -3.36 -6.13 1.79
CA ARG A 404 -2.50 -7.33 1.90
C ARG A 404 -1.84 -7.50 3.27
N VAL A 405 -2.61 -7.76 4.33
CA VAL A 405 -2.09 -8.16 5.66
C VAL A 405 -1.02 -9.26 5.54
N ALA A 406 -1.22 -10.20 4.62
CA ALA A 406 -0.29 -11.29 4.33
C ALA A 406 1.11 -10.85 3.85
N ASN A 407 1.30 -9.61 3.39
CA ASN A 407 2.63 -9.11 3.02
C ASN A 407 3.51 -8.86 4.26
N PHE A 408 2.91 -8.39 5.35
CA PHE A 408 3.61 -8.13 6.61
C PHE A 408 3.49 -9.31 7.57
N CYS A 409 2.36 -10.04 7.52
CA CYS A 409 2.07 -11.20 8.35
C CYS A 409 1.74 -12.42 7.46
N PRO A 410 2.69 -12.93 6.65
CA PRO A 410 2.44 -14.09 5.80
C PRO A 410 2.19 -15.34 6.64
N SER A 411 1.26 -16.19 6.20
CA SER A 411 1.12 -17.53 6.78
C SER A 411 2.33 -18.39 6.41
N LEU A 412 2.67 -19.34 7.30
CA LEU A 412 3.89 -20.16 7.22
C LEU A 412 4.19 -20.73 5.83
N LYS A 413 3.15 -21.20 5.14
CA LYS A 413 3.24 -21.88 3.84
C LYS A 413 3.68 -20.96 2.69
N TYR A 414 3.50 -19.65 2.85
CA TYR A 414 3.79 -18.64 1.82
C TYR A 414 4.94 -17.71 2.22
N ASP A 415 5.57 -17.94 3.39
CA ASP A 415 6.66 -17.11 3.87
C ASP A 415 8.03 -17.60 3.36
N GLN A 416 8.55 -16.95 2.33
CA GLN A 416 9.87 -17.25 1.78
C GLN A 416 11.04 -16.94 2.74
N SER A 417 10.83 -16.12 3.79
CA SER A 417 11.88 -15.93 4.81
C SER A 417 11.90 -17.03 5.87
N ALA A 418 10.91 -17.93 5.90
CA ALA A 418 10.87 -19.07 6.83
C ALA A 418 11.90 -20.17 6.51
N ARG A 419 12.70 -20.01 5.44
CA ARG A 419 13.79 -20.94 5.07
C ARG A 419 15.01 -20.89 6.00
N LEU A 420 14.95 -20.12 7.09
CA LEU A 420 16.00 -20.05 8.11
C LEU A 420 15.62 -21.02 9.24
N HIS A 421 16.43 -22.06 9.44
CA HIS A 421 16.19 -23.11 10.42
C HIS A 421 16.37 -22.67 11.89
N ASP A 422 16.82 -21.42 12.13
CA ASP A 422 17.22 -20.90 13.45
C ASP A 422 16.39 -19.69 13.95
N LEU A 423 15.21 -19.43 13.35
CA LEU A 423 14.30 -18.37 13.80
C LEU A 423 12.96 -18.99 14.21
N GLY A 424 12.29 -18.34 15.17
CA GLY A 424 10.93 -18.66 15.54
C GLY A 424 9.94 -18.51 14.40
N TRP A 425 8.79 -19.16 14.55
CA TRP A 425 7.82 -19.31 13.48
C TRP A 425 6.75 -18.20 13.48
N ASP A 426 6.63 -17.48 14.61
CA ASP A 426 5.55 -16.52 14.85
C ASP A 426 5.92 -15.08 14.47
N LEU A 427 4.88 -14.27 14.28
CA LEU A 427 4.96 -12.83 14.12
C LEU A 427 4.04 -12.19 15.16
N PHE A 428 4.42 -11.02 15.66
CA PHE A 428 3.56 -10.28 16.57
C PHE A 428 2.22 -9.94 15.91
N ALA A 429 1.15 -10.05 16.70
CA ALA A 429 -0.19 -9.81 16.22
C ALA A 429 -0.33 -8.37 15.70
N PRO A 430 -0.99 -8.17 14.54
CA PRO A 430 -1.22 -6.84 14.01
C PRO A 430 -2.18 -6.04 14.90
N ILE A 431 -1.98 -4.72 14.95
CA ILE A 431 -2.84 -3.77 15.63
C ILE A 431 -3.91 -3.30 14.65
N TYR A 432 -5.15 -3.76 14.83
CA TYR A 432 -6.30 -3.38 14.00
C TYR A 432 -7.31 -2.49 14.73
N GLN A 433 -7.26 -2.44 16.06
CA GLN A 433 -8.18 -1.67 16.88
C GLN A 433 -7.64 -0.25 17.10
N LEU A 434 -7.90 0.63 16.13
CA LEU A 434 -7.80 2.07 16.32
C LEU A 434 -9.22 2.61 16.53
N GLN A 435 -9.60 2.90 17.77
CA GLN A 435 -10.96 3.35 18.13
C GLN A 435 -11.17 4.82 17.73
N THR A 436 -11.08 5.13 16.44
CA THR A 436 -11.11 6.50 15.89
C THR A 436 -12.46 6.90 15.28
N LEU A 437 -13.41 5.97 15.19
CA LEU A 437 -14.67 6.10 14.43
C LEU A 437 -15.70 7.03 15.09
N ASP A 438 -15.57 7.34 16.36
CA ASP A 438 -16.52 8.15 17.13
C ASP A 438 -15.83 9.24 17.97
N LEU A 439 -14.54 9.53 17.70
CA LEU A 439 -13.77 10.52 18.45
C LEU A 439 -14.44 11.91 18.49
N PHE A 440 -15.14 12.28 17.42
CA PHE A 440 -15.82 13.57 17.31
C PHE A 440 -17.32 13.48 17.58
N ALA A 441 -17.85 12.27 17.81
CA ALA A 441 -19.27 12.06 18.01
C ALA A 441 -19.68 12.46 19.43
N TYR A 442 -20.62 13.40 19.54
CA TYR A 442 -21.22 13.75 20.82
C TYR A 442 -22.55 13.02 21.02
N LYS A 443 -22.89 12.79 22.30
CA LYS A 443 -24.19 12.21 22.69
C LYS A 443 -25.29 13.25 22.43
N PRO A 444 -26.27 12.97 21.56
CA PRO A 444 -27.30 13.94 21.22
C PRO A 444 -28.24 14.11 22.41
N LYS A 445 -28.61 15.35 22.69
CA LYS A 445 -29.57 15.71 23.74
C LYS A 445 -31.00 15.72 23.20
N THR A 446 -31.18 15.80 21.88
CA THR A 446 -32.50 15.84 21.24
C THR A 446 -32.62 14.89 20.05
N TRP A 447 -33.86 14.52 19.70
CA TRP A 447 -34.15 13.73 18.49
C TRP A 447 -33.71 14.43 17.20
N LYS A 448 -33.87 15.76 17.12
CA LYS A 448 -33.46 16.57 15.95
C LYS A 448 -31.94 16.53 15.75
N GLU A 449 -31.19 16.54 16.84
CA GLU A 449 -29.74 16.44 16.86
C GLU A 449 -29.28 15.00 16.52
N PHE A 450 -29.97 13.98 17.06
CA PHE A 450 -29.70 12.57 16.76
C PHE A 450 -29.77 12.25 15.26
N ILE A 451 -30.78 12.77 14.56
CA ILE A 451 -30.99 12.56 13.11
C ILE A 451 -30.28 13.59 12.22
N SER A 452 -29.54 14.54 12.81
CA SER A 452 -28.92 15.61 12.02
C SER A 452 -27.82 15.04 11.10
N PRO A 453 -27.79 15.44 9.81
CA PRO A 453 -26.71 15.04 8.92
C PRO A 453 -25.31 15.42 9.43
N ALA A 454 -25.18 16.57 10.09
CA ALA A 454 -23.94 17.02 10.71
C ALA A 454 -23.42 16.03 11.77
N ARG A 455 -24.32 15.44 12.56
CA ARG A 455 -23.94 14.41 13.53
C ARG A 455 -23.53 13.09 12.87
N LEU A 456 -24.14 12.70 11.75
CA LEU A 456 -23.69 11.54 10.98
C LEU A 456 -22.24 11.71 10.50
N MET A 457 -21.87 12.94 10.12
CA MET A 457 -20.49 13.28 9.73
C MET A 457 -19.51 13.27 10.91
N SER A 458 -19.97 13.38 12.16
CA SER A 458 -19.14 13.29 13.37
C SER A 458 -18.72 11.86 13.76
N TYR A 459 -19.37 10.84 13.18
CA TYR A 459 -18.96 9.42 13.27
C TYR A 459 -17.88 9.05 12.25
N GLY A 460 -17.20 10.04 11.69
CA GLY A 460 -16.28 9.86 10.58
C GLY A 460 -14.97 9.16 10.97
N ALA A 461 -14.32 8.57 9.96
CA ALA A 461 -12.87 8.43 9.98
C ALA A 461 -12.24 9.85 10.05
N PRO A 462 -11.10 10.05 10.75
CA PRO A 462 -10.54 11.35 11.19
C PRO A 462 -10.17 12.40 10.12
N PHE A 463 -10.78 12.37 8.94
CA PHE A 463 -10.62 13.38 7.89
C PHE A 463 -11.69 14.47 7.94
N TYR A 464 -12.85 14.17 8.51
CA TYR A 464 -13.88 15.16 8.77
C TYR A 464 -13.78 15.55 10.24
N GLY A 465 -12.79 16.39 10.55
CA GLY A 465 -12.89 17.22 11.74
C GLY A 465 -14.17 18.08 11.67
N PRO A 466 -14.66 18.59 12.81
CA PRO A 466 -15.85 19.43 12.86
C PRO A 466 -15.75 20.69 11.98
#